data_AF-A0A9W4SRY5-F1
#
_entry.id   AF-A0A9W4SRY5-F1
#
_cell.length_a   1.000
_cell.length_b   1.000
_cell.length_c   1.000
_cell.angle_alpha   90.00
_cell.angle_beta   90.00
_cell.angle_gamma   90.00
#
_symmetry.space_group_name_H-M   'P 1'
#
loop_
_entity.id
_entity.type
_entity.pdbx_description
1 polymer ?
#
loop_
_entity_poly.entity_id
_entity_poly.type
_entity_poly.pdbx_seq_one_letter_code
_entity_poly.pdbx_strand_id
1 'polypeptide(L)'
;DKPSGITSHKVIEIIRKKLNIRKVGHAGTLDPLATGLLVIMIGKKLYQYARQGLTVAIPLRQVAIKSIKLVGYKEAENQIDIRVECSKGTYIRSLIKDIAEKMGTLATVKELRRIELLNLPTATFSDLAERIKPFVRLEKEINLLAQQEKQLNQHQQSTQEIKERVDGSAGEVLNSPVRRQDKSTPIID
;
A
#
# COMPACT_ATOMS: atom_id res chain seq x y z
N ASP A 1 0.17 11.53 -14.97
CA ASP A 1 -0.45 12.88 -14.95
C ASP A 1 -1.98 12.70 -14.96
N LYS A 2 -2.74 13.23 -13.99
CA LYS A 2 -4.21 13.11 -13.95
C LYS A 2 -4.84 14.08 -14.96
N PRO A 3 -5.64 13.63 -15.94
CA PRO A 3 -6.39 14.54 -16.81
C PRO A 3 -7.52 15.24 -16.06
N SER A 4 -8.02 16.33 -16.63
CA SER A 4 -9.18 17.04 -16.10
C SER A 4 -10.44 16.19 -16.25
N GLY A 5 -11.46 16.47 -15.45
CA GLY A 5 -12.79 15.85 -15.51
C GLY A 5 -12.93 14.50 -14.81
N ILE A 6 -11.85 13.84 -14.41
CA ILE A 6 -11.91 12.54 -13.68
C ILE A 6 -11.48 12.67 -12.22
N THR A 7 -12.07 11.87 -11.33
CA THR A 7 -11.65 11.83 -9.92
C THR A 7 -10.31 11.12 -9.76
N SER A 8 -9.60 11.40 -8.66
CA SER A 8 -8.40 10.62 -8.28
C SER A 8 -8.71 9.14 -8.05
N HIS A 9 -9.93 8.80 -7.61
CA HIS A 9 -10.38 7.41 -7.49
C HIS A 9 -10.59 6.74 -8.86
N LYS A 10 -11.08 7.48 -9.86
CA LYS A 10 -11.26 6.94 -11.21
C LYS A 10 -9.93 6.55 -11.85
N VAL A 11 -8.87 7.33 -11.60
CA VAL A 11 -7.50 6.96 -11.97
C VAL A 11 -7.11 5.60 -11.40
N ILE A 12 -7.39 5.38 -10.10
CA ILE A 12 -7.08 4.11 -9.45
C ILE A 12 -7.84 2.96 -10.10
N GLU A 13 -9.12 3.12 -10.43
CA GLU A 13 -9.89 2.10 -11.14
C GLU A 13 -9.27 1.73 -12.49
N ILE A 14 -8.86 2.74 -13.27
CA ILE A 14 -8.21 2.54 -14.57
C ILE A 14 -6.92 1.73 -14.39
N ILE A 15 -6.10 2.09 -13.41
CA ILE A 15 -4.83 1.41 -13.12
C ILE A 15 -5.07 -0.04 -12.65
N ARG A 16 -6.02 -0.25 -11.73
CA ARG A 16 -6.39 -1.60 -11.25
C ARG A 16 -6.80 -2.51 -12.41
N LYS A 17 -7.64 -2.00 -13.32
CA LYS A 17 -8.09 -2.74 -14.50
C LYS A 17 -6.95 -3.04 -15.47
N LYS A 18 -6.14 -2.03 -15.82
CA LYS A 18 -5.03 -2.18 -16.77
C LYS A 18 -3.92 -3.12 -16.27
N LEU A 19 -3.62 -3.10 -14.97
CA LEU A 19 -2.51 -3.87 -14.39
C LEU A 19 -2.96 -5.18 -13.73
N ASN A 20 -4.27 -5.41 -13.59
CA ASN A 20 -4.85 -6.52 -12.83
C ASN A 20 -4.34 -6.60 -11.38
N ILE A 21 -4.20 -5.44 -10.73
CA ILE A 21 -3.73 -5.35 -9.33
C ILE A 21 -4.88 -4.84 -8.47
N ARG A 22 -5.25 -5.58 -7.42
CA ARG A 22 -6.34 -5.17 -6.51
C ARG A 22 -5.92 -4.06 -5.54
N LYS A 23 -4.69 -4.13 -5.03
CA LYS A 23 -4.18 -3.24 -3.98
C LYS A 23 -3.45 -2.04 -4.57
N VAL A 24 -4.23 -0.99 -4.88
CA VAL A 24 -3.73 0.28 -5.40
C VAL A 24 -4.39 1.44 -4.64
N GLY A 25 -3.62 2.47 -4.33
CA GLY A 25 -4.06 3.72 -3.69
C GLY A 25 -3.34 4.95 -4.26
N HIS A 26 -3.73 6.14 -3.82
CA HIS A 26 -3.05 7.40 -4.17
C HIS A 26 -2.67 8.19 -2.93
N ALA A 27 -1.66 9.06 -3.04
CA ALA A 27 -1.31 10.04 -2.02
C ALA A 27 -1.64 11.45 -2.54
N GLY A 28 -2.43 12.19 -1.75
CA GLY A 28 -2.86 13.56 -2.08
C GLY A 28 -3.89 13.62 -3.20
N THR A 29 -5.17 13.56 -2.83
CA THR A 29 -6.32 13.69 -3.75
C THR A 29 -6.24 14.98 -4.55
N LEU A 30 -6.51 14.88 -5.85
CA LEU A 30 -6.81 15.99 -6.73
C LEU A 30 -8.31 16.05 -7.00
N ASP A 31 -8.85 17.26 -6.97
CA ASP A 31 -10.21 17.56 -7.43
C ASP A 31 -10.40 17.17 -8.90
N PRO A 32 -11.63 16.88 -9.35
CA PRO A 32 -11.90 16.53 -10.75
C PRO A 32 -11.37 17.56 -11.75
N LEU A 33 -11.57 18.85 -11.45
CA LEU A 33 -11.08 19.96 -12.27
C LEU A 33 -9.55 20.10 -12.31
N ALA A 34 -8.87 19.55 -11.30
CA ALA A 34 -7.43 19.68 -11.19
C ALA A 34 -6.73 18.65 -12.07
N THR A 35 -5.62 19.04 -12.68
CA THR A 35 -4.74 18.16 -13.46
C THR A 35 -3.38 18.00 -12.78
N GLY A 36 -2.51 17.16 -13.33
CA GLY A 36 -1.10 17.11 -12.93
C GLY A 36 -0.70 15.88 -12.15
N LEU A 37 0.43 15.98 -11.46
CA LEU A 37 1.10 14.85 -10.82
C LEU A 37 0.19 14.20 -9.75
N LEU A 38 -0.16 12.92 -9.90
CA LEU A 38 -0.86 12.14 -8.88
C LEU A 38 0.01 10.94 -8.49
N VAL A 39 0.41 10.87 -7.22
CA VAL A 39 1.25 9.79 -6.71
C VAL A 39 0.40 8.55 -6.51
N ILE A 40 0.79 7.46 -7.17
CA ILE A 40 0.13 6.15 -7.09
C ILE A 40 1.00 5.21 -6.26
N MET A 41 0.37 4.52 -5.31
CA MET A 41 1.01 3.52 -4.47
C MET A 41 0.40 2.15 -4.81
N ILE A 42 1.26 1.18 -5.07
CA ILE A 42 0.89 -0.20 -5.40
C ILE A 42 1.35 -1.10 -4.26
N GLY A 43 0.53 -2.07 -3.89
CA GLY A 43 0.80 -2.98 -2.78
C GLY A 43 -0.08 -2.71 -1.56
N LYS A 44 0.29 -3.27 -0.40
CA LYS A 44 -0.54 -3.24 0.82
C LYS A 44 -0.65 -1.81 1.38
N LYS A 45 -1.87 -1.33 1.59
CA LYS A 45 -2.14 -0.03 2.25
C LYS A 45 -1.78 -0.13 3.74
N LEU A 46 -0.98 0.80 4.24
CA LEU A 46 -0.66 0.93 5.68
C LEU A 46 -1.92 1.05 6.56
N TYR A 47 -3.01 1.59 6.00
CA TYR A 47 -4.30 1.80 6.67
C TYR A 47 -5.06 0.49 6.99
N GLN A 48 -4.58 -0.69 6.56
CA GLN A 48 -5.12 -1.98 7.01
C GLN A 48 -4.95 -2.21 8.52
N TYR A 49 -4.04 -1.48 9.18
CA TYR A 49 -3.86 -1.49 10.64
C TYR A 49 -4.66 -0.40 11.38
N ALA A 50 -5.17 0.62 10.68
CA ALA A 50 -5.63 1.86 11.30
C ALA A 50 -7.15 1.93 11.54
N ARG A 51 -7.89 0.83 11.37
CA ARG A 51 -9.35 0.79 11.60
C ARG A 51 -9.75 -0.29 12.59
N GLN A 52 -9.51 0.00 13.87
CA GLN A 52 -10.21 -0.58 15.02
C GLN A 52 -11.36 0.35 15.50
N GLY A 53 -12.07 0.99 14.57
CA GLY A 53 -13.37 1.62 14.88
C GLY A 53 -13.38 2.95 15.63
N LEU A 54 -12.25 3.65 15.85
CA LEU A 54 -12.29 4.97 16.49
C LEU A 54 -12.63 6.10 15.53
N THR A 55 -13.64 6.89 15.89
CA THR A 55 -13.94 8.20 15.30
C THR A 55 -12.87 9.21 15.74
N VAL A 56 -12.11 9.72 14.77
CA VAL A 56 -11.08 10.73 15.01
C VAL A 56 -11.66 12.10 14.67
N ALA A 57 -11.74 12.99 15.66
CA ALA A 57 -12.05 14.40 15.44
C ALA A 57 -11.06 14.96 14.40
N ILE A 58 -11.56 15.67 13.39
CA ILE A 58 -10.70 16.25 12.33
C ILE A 58 -10.12 17.55 12.89
N PRO A 59 -8.84 17.61 13.29
CA PRO A 59 -8.27 18.85 13.77
C PRO A 59 -8.17 19.85 12.62
N LEU A 60 -8.41 21.13 12.91
CA LEU A 60 -8.04 22.21 12.01
C LEU A 60 -6.52 22.11 11.76
N ARG A 61 -6.15 21.75 10.54
CA ARG A 61 -4.75 21.58 10.18
C ARG A 61 -4.18 22.93 9.79
N GLN A 62 -3.15 23.38 10.50
CA GLN A 62 -2.37 24.53 10.04
C GLN A 62 -1.70 24.19 8.71
N VAL A 63 -1.88 25.06 7.73
CA VAL A 63 -1.25 25.01 6.42
C VAL A 63 -0.35 26.23 6.25
N ALA A 64 0.75 26.07 5.51
CA ALA A 64 1.71 27.13 5.25
C ALA A 64 1.76 27.42 3.75
N ILE A 65 1.67 28.69 3.39
CA ILE A 65 1.98 29.18 2.05
C ILE A 65 3.43 29.62 2.06
N LYS A 66 4.26 28.95 1.26
CA LYS A 66 5.69 29.27 1.16
C LYS A 66 5.93 30.41 0.18
N SER A 67 5.25 30.38 -0.97
CA SER A 67 5.30 31.46 -1.94
C SER A 67 4.06 31.50 -2.81
N ILE A 68 3.70 32.72 -3.26
CA ILE A 68 2.71 32.97 -4.31
C ILE A 68 3.39 33.89 -5.32
N LYS A 69 3.38 33.52 -6.59
CA LYS A 69 3.94 34.30 -7.69
C LYS A 69 2.86 34.55 -8.73
N LEU A 70 2.71 35.80 -9.16
CA LEU A 70 1.94 36.12 -10.36
C LEU A 70 2.73 35.64 -11.58
N VAL A 71 2.10 34.81 -12.41
CA VAL A 71 2.70 34.23 -13.62
C VAL A 71 2.14 34.92 -14.87
N GLY A 72 0.87 35.32 -14.83
CA GLY A 72 0.22 36.00 -15.94
C GLY A 72 -1.02 36.75 -15.49
N TYR A 73 -1.34 37.81 -16.23
CA TYR A 73 -2.56 38.59 -16.03
C TYR A 73 -3.16 38.91 -17.40
N LYS A 74 -4.43 38.55 -17.58
CA LYS A 74 -5.21 38.77 -18.80
C LYS A 74 -6.43 39.60 -18.43
N GLU A 75 -6.26 40.92 -18.51
CA GLU A 75 -7.28 41.89 -18.12
C GLU A 75 -8.59 41.72 -18.92
N ALA A 76 -8.48 41.56 -20.24
CA ALA A 76 -9.66 41.38 -21.12
C ALA A 76 -10.52 40.15 -20.76
N GLU A 77 -9.94 39.14 -20.12
CA GLU A 77 -10.64 37.92 -19.72
C GLU A 77 -10.91 37.85 -18.21
N ASN A 78 -10.51 38.86 -17.44
CA ASN A 78 -10.48 38.86 -15.97
C ASN A 78 -9.79 37.60 -15.40
N GLN A 79 -8.67 37.20 -16.00
CA GLN A 79 -7.95 35.98 -15.62
C GLN A 79 -6.57 36.30 -15.04
N ILE A 80 -6.25 35.65 -13.93
CA ILE A 80 -4.96 35.73 -13.25
C ILE A 80 -4.39 34.32 -13.14
N ASP A 81 -3.17 34.14 -13.60
CA ASP A 81 -2.41 32.91 -13.42
C ASP A 81 -1.42 33.10 -12.27
N ILE A 82 -1.56 32.26 -11.23
CA ILE A 82 -0.63 32.26 -10.09
C ILE A 82 0.05 30.91 -9.92
N ARG A 83 1.30 30.95 -9.47
CA ARG A 83 2.04 29.78 -8.99
C ARG A 83 2.14 29.82 -7.48
N VAL A 84 1.64 28.78 -6.83
CA VAL A 84 1.62 28.66 -5.37
C VAL A 84 2.49 27.49 -4.93
N GLU A 85 3.40 27.75 -3.99
CA GLU A 85 4.10 26.73 -3.23
C GLU A 85 3.51 26.67 -1.82
N CYS A 86 3.04 25.51 -1.39
CA CYS A 86 2.31 25.36 -0.14
C CYS A 86 2.58 24.02 0.55
N SER A 87 2.26 23.94 1.84
CA SER A 87 2.36 22.69 2.60
C SER A 87 1.24 21.72 2.25
N LYS A 88 1.42 20.44 2.63
CA LYS A 88 0.38 19.41 2.49
C LYS A 88 -0.95 19.86 3.15
N GLY A 89 -2.07 19.55 2.51
CA GLY A 89 -3.40 19.86 3.02
C GLY A 89 -3.93 21.25 2.65
N THR A 90 -3.18 22.05 1.89
CA THR A 90 -3.65 23.35 1.40
C THR A 90 -4.70 23.16 0.30
N TYR A 91 -5.86 23.77 0.50
CA TYR A 91 -6.94 23.80 -0.49
C TYR A 91 -6.81 25.09 -1.32
N ILE A 92 -6.30 24.98 -2.55
CA ILE A 92 -6.09 26.14 -3.43
C ILE A 92 -7.39 26.89 -3.69
N ARG A 93 -8.52 26.19 -3.84
CA ARG A 93 -9.84 26.84 -4.02
C ARG A 93 -10.21 27.76 -2.86
N SER A 94 -9.96 27.33 -1.62
CA SER A 94 -10.17 28.16 -0.42
C SER A 94 -9.21 29.34 -0.40
N LEU A 95 -7.93 29.10 -0.69
CA LEU A 95 -6.93 30.17 -0.76
C LEU A 95 -7.31 31.26 -1.77
N ILE A 96 -7.79 30.89 -2.97
CA ILE A 96 -8.22 31.86 -3.98
C ILE A 96 -9.42 32.67 -3.50
N LYS A 97 -10.39 32.02 -2.83
CA LYS A 97 -11.52 32.71 -2.23
C LYS A 97 -11.05 33.75 -1.20
N ASP A 98 -10.16 33.36 -0.29
CA ASP A 98 -9.63 34.26 0.76
C ASP A 98 -8.85 35.44 0.15
N ILE A 99 -8.09 35.21 -0.92
CA ILE A 99 -7.38 36.29 -1.65
C ILE A 99 -8.38 37.24 -2.30
N ALA A 100 -9.41 36.74 -2.96
CA ALA A 100 -10.42 37.55 -3.63
C ALA A 100 -11.19 38.42 -2.62
N GLU A 101 -11.63 37.83 -1.50
CA GLU A 101 -12.30 38.55 -0.42
C GLU A 101 -11.44 39.70 0.11
N LYS A 102 -10.14 39.45 0.33
CA LYS A 102 -9.19 40.51 0.75
C LYS A 102 -8.95 41.58 -0.29
N MET A 103 -9.09 41.26 -1.58
CA MET A 103 -9.01 42.22 -2.68
C MET A 103 -10.33 42.98 -2.90
N GLY A 104 -11.39 42.66 -2.15
CA GLY A 104 -12.71 43.27 -2.32
C GLY A 104 -13.43 42.80 -3.60
N THR A 105 -13.11 41.61 -4.10
CA THR A 105 -13.67 41.04 -5.32
C THR A 105 -14.09 39.57 -5.11
N LEU A 106 -14.60 38.94 -6.17
CA LEU A 106 -14.89 37.52 -6.22
C LEU A 106 -13.99 36.85 -7.25
N ALA A 107 -13.45 35.69 -6.91
CA ALA A 107 -12.69 34.87 -7.85
C ALA A 107 -13.03 33.40 -7.68
N THR A 108 -12.92 32.65 -8.77
CA THR A 108 -13.04 31.19 -8.77
C THR A 108 -11.90 30.58 -9.55
N VAL A 109 -11.60 29.32 -9.27
CA VAL A 109 -10.56 28.57 -9.96
C VAL A 109 -11.15 28.00 -11.25
N LYS A 110 -10.72 28.55 -12.39
CA LYS A 110 -11.04 28.01 -13.72
C LYS A 110 -10.22 26.76 -14.03
N GLU A 111 -8.92 26.83 -13.78
CA GLU A 111 -7.96 25.75 -14.03
C GLU A 111 -7.00 25.58 -12.86
N LEU A 112 -6.62 24.33 -12.57
CA LEU A 112 -5.66 24.02 -11.53
C LEU A 112 -4.77 22.86 -11.99
N ARG A 113 -3.45 23.06 -11.91
CA ARG A 113 -2.49 22.00 -12.25
C ARG A 113 -1.47 21.82 -11.13
N ARG A 114 -1.36 20.60 -10.61
CA ARG A 114 -0.29 20.22 -9.68
C ARG A 114 0.97 19.89 -10.47
N ILE A 115 1.96 20.77 -10.40
CA ILE A 115 3.18 20.68 -11.19
C ILE A 115 4.18 19.70 -10.56
N GLU A 116 4.36 19.78 -9.24
CA GLU A 116 5.44 19.09 -8.56
C GLU A 116 5.02 18.61 -7.16
N LEU A 117 5.59 17.49 -6.74
CA LEU A 117 5.53 16.95 -5.39
C LEU A 117 6.86 16.27 -5.09
N LEU A 118 7.54 16.66 -4.01
CA LEU A 118 8.75 15.99 -3.51
C LEU A 118 9.83 15.74 -4.61
N ASN A 119 9.94 16.63 -5.59
CA ASN A 119 10.84 16.52 -6.75
C ASN A 119 10.68 15.19 -7.54
N LEU A 120 9.47 14.61 -7.52
CA LEU A 120 9.20 13.36 -8.22
C LEU A 120 9.04 13.60 -9.73
N PRO A 121 9.63 12.74 -10.58
CA PRO A 121 9.47 12.84 -12.02
C PRO A 121 8.01 12.57 -12.41
N THR A 122 7.49 13.37 -13.35
CA THR A 122 6.16 13.15 -13.92
C THR A 122 6.22 12.07 -15.00
N ALA A 123 5.33 11.07 -14.91
CA ALA A 123 5.08 10.12 -15.99
C ALA A 123 3.65 10.27 -16.51
N THR A 124 3.46 10.03 -17.80
CA THR A 124 2.14 10.00 -18.44
C THR A 124 1.45 8.66 -18.21
N PHE A 125 0.15 8.57 -18.51
CA PHE A 125 -0.62 7.34 -18.35
C PHE A 125 -0.26 6.24 -19.35
N SER A 126 0.19 6.60 -20.55
CA SER A 126 0.60 5.64 -21.59
C SER A 126 1.81 4.84 -21.11
N ASP A 127 2.79 5.53 -20.55
CA ASP A 127 4.10 4.96 -20.20
C ASP A 127 4.01 4.16 -18.88
N LEU A 128 2.97 4.40 -18.10
CA LEU A 128 2.79 3.82 -16.78
C LEU A 128 2.67 2.28 -16.83
N ALA A 129 1.97 1.74 -17.84
CA ALA A 129 1.82 0.30 -17.98
C ALA A 129 3.16 -0.39 -18.26
N GLU A 130 3.96 0.18 -19.14
CA GLU A 130 5.27 -0.38 -19.52
C GLU A 130 6.28 -0.28 -18.37
N ARG A 131 6.32 0.86 -17.68
CA ARG A 131 7.22 1.06 -16.54
C ARG A 131 6.87 0.17 -15.35
N ILE A 132 5.60 -0.23 -15.19
CA ILE A 132 5.16 -1.05 -14.07
C ILE A 132 5.23 -2.55 -14.36
N LYS A 133 5.17 -3.00 -15.62
CA LYS A 133 5.27 -4.44 -16.01
C LYS A 133 6.40 -5.20 -15.26
N PRO A 134 7.64 -4.69 -15.16
CA PRO A 134 8.71 -5.37 -14.42
C PRO A 134 8.38 -5.58 -12.95
N PHE A 135 7.79 -4.58 -12.29
CA PHE A 135 7.45 -4.65 -10.87
C PHE A 135 6.30 -5.63 -10.60
N VAL A 136 5.31 -5.73 -11.50
CA VAL A 136 4.22 -6.71 -11.36
C VAL A 136 4.74 -8.13 -11.53
N ARG A 137 5.70 -8.34 -12.44
CA ARG A 137 6.35 -9.64 -12.61
C ARG A 137 7.10 -10.05 -11.35
N LEU A 138 7.90 -9.13 -10.80
CA LEU A 138 8.63 -9.36 -9.55
C LEU A 138 7.68 -9.65 -8.37
N GLU A 139 6.56 -8.93 -8.25
CA GLU A 139 5.59 -9.20 -7.18
C GLU A 139 4.97 -10.61 -7.31
N LYS A 140 4.73 -11.10 -8.53
CA LYS A 140 4.27 -12.47 -8.76
C LYS A 140 5.34 -13.50 -8.39
N GLU A 141 6.60 -13.28 -8.79
CA GLU A 141 7.72 -14.17 -8.47
C GLU A 141 7.96 -14.23 -6.96
N ILE A 142 7.98 -13.08 -6.26
CA ILE A 142 8.12 -13.02 -4.80
C ILE A 142 6.97 -13.76 -4.11
N ASN A 143 5.72 -13.58 -4.56
CA ASN A 143 4.59 -14.27 -3.96
C ASN A 143 4.64 -15.80 -4.18
N LEU A 144 5.13 -16.24 -5.34
CA LEU A 144 5.31 -17.67 -5.63
C LEU A 144 6.39 -18.27 -4.73
N LEU A 145 7.54 -17.60 -4.60
CA LEU A 145 8.63 -18.02 -3.71
C LEU A 145 8.16 -18.10 -2.25
N ALA A 146 7.41 -17.11 -1.78
CA ALA A 146 6.86 -17.11 -0.42
C ALA A 146 5.87 -18.27 -0.18
N GLN A 147 5.12 -18.71 -1.21
CA GLN A 147 4.26 -19.89 -1.11
C GLN A 147 5.07 -21.18 -1.04
N GLN A 148 6.12 -21.30 -1.85
CA GLN A 148 7.02 -22.46 -1.85
C GLN A 148 7.75 -22.59 -0.52
N GLU A 149 8.26 -21.50 0.04
CA GLU A 149 8.91 -21.49 1.36
C GLU A 149 7.95 -21.93 2.47
N LYS A 150 6.68 -21.50 2.41
CA LYS A 150 5.66 -21.94 3.37
C LYS A 150 5.38 -23.43 3.27
N GLN A 151 5.32 -23.99 2.05
CA GLN A 151 5.16 -25.43 1.85
C GLN A 151 6.38 -26.21 2.34
N LEU A 152 7.60 -25.71 2.09
CA LEU A 152 8.83 -26.33 2.56
C LEU A 152 8.88 -26.39 4.10
N ASN A 153 8.53 -25.29 4.78
CA ASN A 153 8.48 -25.25 6.23
C ASN A 153 7.45 -26.22 6.83
N GLN A 154 6.28 -26.37 6.18
CA GLN A 154 5.28 -27.36 6.59
C GLN A 154 5.78 -28.81 6.42
N HIS A 155 6.49 -29.10 5.33
CA HIS A 155 7.11 -30.41 5.12
C HIS A 155 8.26 -30.70 6.10
N GLN A 156 9.04 -29.68 6.47
CA GLN A 156 10.09 -29.81 7.48
C GLN A 156 9.52 -30.10 8.86
N GLN A 157 8.44 -29.41 9.25
CA GLN A 157 7.75 -29.68 10.51
C GLN A 157 7.19 -31.11 10.57
N SER A 158 6.54 -31.58 9.50
CA SER A 158 5.99 -32.94 9.48
C SER A 158 7.09 -34.03 9.47
N THR A 159 8.22 -33.80 8.79
CA THR A 159 9.37 -34.72 8.85
C THR A 159 10.04 -34.74 10.22
N GLN A 160 10.09 -33.60 10.91
CA GLN A 160 10.63 -33.52 12.28
C GLN A 160 9.74 -34.27 13.28
N GLU A 161 8.41 -34.13 13.18
CA GLU A 161 7.45 -34.91 13.99
C GLU A 161 7.53 -36.42 13.75
N ILE A 162 7.74 -36.85 12.50
CA ILE A 162 7.91 -38.27 12.17
C ILE A 162 9.22 -38.80 12.78
N LYS A 163 10.31 -38.02 12.68
CA LYS A 163 11.61 -38.39 13.25
C LYS A 163 11.54 -38.55 14.78
N GLU A 164 10.89 -37.62 15.47
CA GLU A 164 10.67 -37.70 16.92
C GLU A 164 9.83 -38.94 17.33
N ARG A 165 8.84 -39.34 16.52
CA ARG A 165 8.05 -40.57 16.76
C ARG A 165 8.85 -41.85 16.53
N VAL A 166 9.74 -41.87 15.52
CA VAL A 166 10.61 -43.02 15.24
C VAL A 166 11.70 -43.16 16.31
N ASP A 167 12.29 -42.06 16.74
CA ASP A 167 13.29 -42.05 17.81
C ASP A 167 12.66 -42.41 19.17
N GLY A 168 11.40 -42.03 19.42
CA GLY A 168 10.64 -42.40 20.61
C GLY A 168 10.17 -43.87 20.67
N SER A 169 10.18 -44.60 19.55
CA SER A 169 9.80 -46.02 19.49
C SER A 169 10.98 -47.00 19.53
N ALA A 170 12.23 -46.49 19.60
CA ALA A 170 13.43 -47.30 19.83
C ALA A 170 13.74 -47.54 21.33
N GLY A 171 12.84 -47.14 22.24
CA GLY A 171 13.09 -47.05 23.69
C GLY A 171 12.44 -48.09 24.60
N GLU A 172 11.90 -49.22 24.10
CA GLU A 172 11.44 -50.32 24.97
C GLU A 172 12.13 -51.64 24.61
N VAL A 173 13.38 -51.79 25.05
CA VAL A 173 13.95 -53.12 25.27
C VAL A 173 13.37 -53.65 26.58
N LEU A 174 12.40 -54.57 26.46
CA LEU A 174 11.82 -55.34 27.57
C LEU A 174 12.92 -56.08 28.35
N ASN A 175 13.41 -55.49 29.45
CA ASN A 175 14.16 -56.20 30.48
C ASN A 175 13.18 -56.72 31.54
N SER A 176 12.59 -57.89 31.29
CA SER A 176 11.84 -58.63 32.30
C SER A 176 12.79 -59.65 32.98
N PRO A 177 12.87 -59.71 34.31
CA PRO A 177 13.75 -60.66 35.01
C PRO A 177 13.23 -62.09 34.83
N VAL A 178 14.07 -62.97 34.28
CA VAL A 178 13.78 -64.42 34.17
C VAL A 178 13.81 -65.03 35.56
N ARG A 179 12.64 -65.38 36.09
CA ARG A 179 12.48 -66.10 37.35
C ARG A 179 12.84 -67.58 37.12
N ARG A 180 13.99 -68.04 37.64
CA ARG A 180 14.33 -69.48 37.68
C ARG A 180 13.28 -70.20 38.53
N GLN A 181 12.52 -71.11 37.93
CA GLN A 181 11.76 -72.11 38.69
C GLN A 181 12.66 -73.31 38.93
N ASP A 182 12.96 -73.53 40.20
CA ASP A 182 13.51 -74.78 40.70
C ASP A 182 12.40 -75.84 40.67
N LYS A 183 12.63 -76.95 39.98
CA LYS A 183 11.75 -78.13 40.05
C LYS A 183 12.61 -79.38 40.13
N SER A 184 12.76 -79.81 41.38
CA SER A 184 13.18 -81.13 41.82
C SER A 184 12.46 -82.27 41.08
N THR A 185 13.26 -83.25 40.65
CA THR A 185 12.91 -84.57 40.13
C THR A 185 12.03 -85.36 41.10
N PRO A 186 11.07 -86.18 40.62
CA PRO A 186 10.62 -87.36 41.35
C PRO A 186 11.17 -88.64 40.69
N ILE A 187 11.81 -89.47 41.51
CA ILE A 187 12.11 -90.89 41.26
C ILE A 187 10.95 -91.67 41.88
N ILE A 188 10.24 -92.49 41.11
CA ILE A 188 9.53 -93.69 41.61
C ILE A 188 9.53 -94.77 40.50
N ASP A 189 10.08 -95.93 40.91
CA ASP A 189 10.11 -97.32 40.38
C ASP A 189 10.61 -97.63 38.95
#